data_AF-A0A841P393-F1
#
_entry.id   AF-A0A841P393-F1
#
_cell.length_a   1.000
_cell.length_b   1.000
_cell.length_c   1.000
_cell.angle_alpha   90.00
_cell.angle_beta   90.00
_cell.angle_gamma   90.00
#
_symmetry.space_group_name_H-M   'P 1'
#
loop_
_entity.id
_entity.type
_entity.pdbx_description
1 polymer ?
#
loop_
_entity_poly.entity_id
_entity_poly.type
_entity_poly.pdbx_seq_one_letter_code
_entity_poly.pdbx_strand_id
1 'polypeptide(L)' 'MPVTKRLEFLGDSLARKETGVQLHKVQLGLEPSDWKPMTNVGPGVREIRIRDDAGCFMSQA' A
#
# COMPACT_ATOMS: atom_id res chain seq x y z
N MET A 1 -17.05 -29.60 -7.53
CA MET A 1 -16.48 -28.37 -8.11
C MET A 1 -17.08 -27.17 -7.37
N PRO A 2 -16.36 -26.44 -6.51
CA PRO A 2 -16.92 -25.22 -5.93
C PRO A 2 -16.72 -24.08 -6.92
N VAL A 3 -17.84 -23.49 -7.34
CA VAL A 3 -17.91 -22.32 -8.18
C VAL A 3 -17.71 -21.06 -7.33
N THR A 4 -16.77 -20.23 -7.77
CA THR A 4 -16.83 -18.76 -7.67
C THR A 4 -16.31 -18.13 -6.37
N LYS A 5 -15.00 -18.27 -6.15
CA LYS A 5 -14.18 -17.30 -5.39
C LYS A 5 -13.89 -16.04 -6.23
N ARG A 6 -14.95 -15.36 -6.71
CA ARG A 6 -14.84 -14.21 -7.66
C ARG A 6 -15.16 -12.85 -7.05
N LEU A 7 -15.73 -12.78 -5.84
CA LEU A 7 -16.10 -11.48 -5.23
C LEU A 7 -15.09 -10.92 -4.22
N GLU A 8 -14.13 -11.70 -3.74
CA GLU A 8 -13.16 -11.25 -2.71
C GLU A 8 -12.00 -10.43 -3.30
N PHE A 9 -11.79 -10.48 -4.62
CA PHE A 9 -10.68 -9.79 -5.31
C PHE A 9 -10.95 -8.31 -5.63
N LEU A 10 -12.14 -7.78 -5.31
CA LEU A 10 -12.52 -6.39 -5.61
C LEU A 10 -12.11 -5.39 -4.51
N GLY A 11 -11.62 -5.85 -3.35
CA GLY A 11 -11.05 -4.99 -2.29
C GLY A 11 -9.69 -4.38 -2.64
N ASP A 12 -8.92 -5.05 -3.52
CA ASP A 12 -7.55 -4.68 -3.90
C ASP A 12 -7.44 -3.29 -4.58
N SER A 13 -8.51 -2.80 -5.20
CA SER A 13 -8.46 -1.55 -5.97
C SER A 13 -8.24 -0.32 -5.09
N LEU A 14 -8.79 -0.28 -3.87
CA LEU A 14 -8.73 0.91 -3.03
C LEU A 14 -7.35 1.08 -2.38
N ALA A 15 -6.80 0.01 -1.78
CA ALA A 15 -5.46 0.04 -1.20
C ALA A 15 -4.38 0.34 -2.24
N ARG A 16 -4.47 -0.27 -3.43
CA ARG A 16 -3.52 0.00 -4.52
C ARG A 16 -3.64 1.43 -5.04
N LYS A 17 -4.87 1.95 -5.18
CA LYS A 17 -5.09 3.33 -5.60
C LYS A 17 -4.54 4.32 -4.57
N GLU A 18 -4.80 4.08 -3.28
CA GLU A 18 -4.26 4.90 -2.19
C GLU A 18 -2.72 4.84 -2.16
N THR A 19 -2.14 3.66 -2.39
CA THR A 19 -0.68 3.50 -2.50
C THR A 19 -0.11 4.37 -3.62
N GLY A 20 -0.75 4.36 -4.79
CA GLY A 20 -0.36 5.23 -5.90
C GLY A 20 -0.40 6.71 -5.54
N VAL A 21 -1.45 7.16 -4.84
CA VAL A 21 -1.59 8.56 -4.40
C VAL A 21 -0.49 8.95 -3.41
N GLN A 22 -0.21 8.10 -2.41
CA GLN A 22 0.79 8.40 -1.39
C GLN A 22 2.22 8.36 -1.97
N LEU A 23 2.51 7.45 -2.90
CA LEU A 23 3.77 7.44 -3.65
C LEU A 23 3.93 8.69 -4.50
N HIS A 24 2.87 9.13 -5.18
CA HIS A 24 2.92 10.35 -5.99
C HIS A 24 3.22 11.59 -5.15
N LYS A 25 2.64 11.70 -3.95
CA LYS A 25 2.98 12.77 -2.99
C LYS A 25 4.47 12.77 -2.67
N VAL A 26 5.05 11.61 -2.34
CA VAL A 26 6.48 11.50 -2.06
C VAL A 26 7.34 11.90 -3.26
N GLN A 27 6.96 11.53 -4.47
CA GLN A 27 7.67 11.93 -5.70
C GLN A 27 7.64 13.45 -5.92
N LEU A 28 6.60 14.14 -5.45
CA LEU A 28 6.49 15.60 -5.47
C LEU A 28 7.21 16.28 -4.29
N GLY A 29 7.86 15.51 -3.41
CA GLY A 29 8.49 16.02 -2.19
C GLY A 29 7.48 16.35 -1.07
N LEU A 30 6.23 15.91 -1.21
CA LEU A 30 5.20 16.06 -0.19
C LEU A 30 5.25 14.89 0.80
N GLU A 31 4.78 15.15 2.03
CA GLU A 31 4.71 14.11 3.05
C GLU A 31 3.48 13.21 2.87
N PRO A 32 3.64 11.88 2.96
CA PRO A 32 2.52 10.96 2.98
C PRO A 32 1.70 11.11 4.26
N SER A 33 0.47 10.59 4.24
CA SER A 33 -0.49 10.78 5.33
C SER A 33 -0.22 9.93 6.58
N ASP A 34 0.27 8.69 6.43
CA ASP A 34 0.68 7.81 7.54
C ASP A 34 2.03 7.19 7.17
N TRP A 35 3.11 7.64 7.81
CA TRP A 35 4.46 7.15 7.57
C TRP A 35 5.37 7.27 8.78
N LYS A 36 6.47 6.50 8.78
CA LYS A 36 7.53 6.60 9.79
C LYS A 36 8.93 6.53 9.14
N PRO A 37 9.96 7.19 9.70
CA PRO A 37 11.33 7.04 9.23
C PRO A 37 11.86 5.62 9.52
N MET A 38 12.63 5.07 8.58
CA MET A 38 13.25 3.74 8.69
C MET A 38 14.75 3.89 8.97
N THR A 39 15.10 4.01 10.25
CA THR A 39 16.49 4.22 10.69
C THR A 39 17.43 3.06 10.38
N ASN A 40 16.91 1.83 10.27
CA ASN A 40 17.71 0.65 9.96
C ASN A 40 18.02 0.45 8.47
N VAL A 41 17.31 1.15 7.57
CA VAL A 41 17.57 1.06 6.11
C VAL A 41 18.54 2.15 5.68
N GLY A 42 18.39 3.36 6.23
CA GLY A 42 19.30 4.46 5.98
C GLY A 42 18.64 5.83 6.17
N PRO A 43 19.44 6.90 6.24
CA PRO A 43 18.93 8.26 6.34
C PRO A 43 18.05 8.61 5.13
N GLY A 44 16.90 9.24 5.39
CA GLY A 44 15.96 9.66 4.35
C GLY A 44 14.94 8.60 3.91
N VAL A 45 15.05 7.35 4.39
CA VAL A 45 14.07 6.29 4.06
C VAL A 45 12.82 6.42 4.92
N ARG A 46 11.65 6.28 4.29
CA ARG A 46 10.33 6.40 4.92
C ARG A 46 9.49 5.17 4.59
N GLU A 47 8.85 4.58 5.60
CA GLU A 47 7.83 3.54 5.43
C GLU A 47 6.46 4.20 5.36
N ILE A 48 5.74 4.07 4.24
CA ILE A 48 4.34 4.49 4.09
C ILE A 48 3.44 3.36 4.53
N ARG A 49 2.46 3.67 5.38
CA ARG A 49 1.52 2.69 5.94
C ARG A 49 0.14 2.93 5.36
N ILE A 50 -0.44 1.89 4.77
CA ILE A 50 -1.81 1.91 4.26
C ILE A 50 -2.55 0.80 4.95
N ARG A 51 -3.66 1.16 5.60
CA ARG A 51 -4.54 0.21 6.26
C ARG A 51 -5.70 -0.07 5.31
N ASP A 52 -5.84 -1.32 4.93
CA ASP A 52 -7.03 -1.85 4.29
C ASP A 52 -7.58 -2.94 5.20
N ASP A 53 -8.90 -3.01 5.34
CA ASP A 53 -9.58 -4.10 6.07
C ASP A 53 -9.43 -5.44 5.32
N ALA A 54 -9.08 -5.39 4.02
CA ALA A 54 -8.62 -6.55 3.27
C ALA A 54 -7.10 -6.72 3.45
N GLY A 55 -6.71 -7.83 4.07
CA GLY A 55 -5.34 -8.09 4.53
C GLY A 55 -4.21 -7.83 3.52
N CYS A 56 -3.02 -7.59 4.08
CA CYS A 56 -1.76 -7.34 3.39
C CYS A 56 -1.50 -8.30 2.22
N PHE A 57 -1.52 -7.80 0.98
CA PHE A 57 -1.16 -8.57 -0.20
C PHE A 57 0.28 -8.30 -0.61
N MET A 58 1.14 -9.32 -0.46
CA MET A 58 2.39 -9.39 -1.21
C MET A 58 2.09 -9.94 -2.60
N SER A 59 2.44 -9.20 -3.63
CA SER A 59 2.43 -9.68 -5.01
C SER A 59 3.36 -10.90 -5.11
N GLN A 60 2.79 -12.10 -5.19
CA GLN A 60 3.52 -13.27 -5.63
C GLN A 60 3.54 -13.24 -7.16
N ALA A 61 4.74 -13.37 -7.73
CA ALA A 61 5.03 -13.39 -9.16
C ALA A 61 4.33 -14.54 -9.89
#